data_AF-A0A1X6WRT7-F1
#
_entry.id   AF-A0A1X6WRT7-F1
#
_cell.length_a   1.000
_cell.length_b   1.000
_cell.length_c   1.000
_cell.angle_alpha   90.00
_cell.angle_beta   90.00
_cell.angle_gamma   90.00
#
_symmetry.space_group_name_H-M   'P 1'
#
loop_
_entity.id
_entity.type
_entity.pdbx_description
1 polymer ?
#
loop_
_entity_poly.entity_id
_entity_poly.type
_entity_poly.pdbx_seq_one_letter_code
_entity_poly.pdbx_strand_id
1 'polypeptide(L)'
;MEKNEMDLIGCIYGRLEVTKISSISGNVICVCECGETIDVRIACLKRGRKSCGCLRHADYLNKKVGKLLVIEKVKNPKALGFEYKSQMIYWKCICDCGKECYKTSGQLNIKN
;
A
#
# COMPACT_ATOMS: atom_id res chain seq x y z
N MET A 1 -11.45 32.14 -12.42
CA MET A 1 -10.47 31.31 -13.16
C MET A 1 -10.87 29.86 -12.98
N GLU A 2 -11.64 29.35 -13.92
CA GLU A 2 -12.12 27.96 -13.93
C GLU A 2 -10.91 27.07 -14.27
N LYS A 3 -10.31 26.45 -13.25
CA LYS A 3 -9.29 25.41 -13.49
C LYS A 3 -10.00 24.26 -14.18
N ASN A 4 -9.69 24.05 -15.45
CA ASN A 4 -10.30 23.00 -16.25
C ASN A 4 -9.92 21.65 -15.62
N GLU A 5 -10.88 20.75 -15.42
CA GLU A 5 -10.60 19.45 -14.79
C GLU A 5 -9.55 18.66 -15.59
N MET A 6 -9.49 18.87 -16.91
CA MET A 6 -8.48 18.32 -17.81
C MET A 6 -7.03 18.65 -17.41
N ASP A 7 -6.77 19.79 -16.76
CA ASP A 7 -5.41 20.17 -16.33
C ASP A 7 -4.85 19.24 -15.23
N LEU A 8 -5.70 18.41 -14.62
CA LEU A 8 -5.27 17.45 -13.61
C LEU A 8 -4.69 16.17 -14.21
N ILE A 9 -4.95 15.87 -15.49
CA ILE A 9 -4.43 14.65 -16.13
C ILE A 9 -2.89 14.74 -16.22
N GLY A 10 -2.21 13.67 -15.82
CA GLY A 10 -0.76 13.59 -15.70
C GLY A 10 -0.20 14.18 -14.39
N CYS A 11 -1.03 14.80 -13.53
CA CYS A 11 -0.56 15.26 -12.23
C CYS A 11 -0.31 14.07 -11.30
N ILE A 12 0.81 14.12 -10.57
CA ILE A 12 1.22 13.09 -9.61
C ILE A 12 1.02 13.59 -8.17
N TYR A 13 0.29 12.83 -7.37
CA TYR A 13 0.05 13.05 -5.95
C TYR A 13 0.66 11.91 -5.13
N GLY A 14 1.96 12.03 -4.82
CA GLY A 14 2.70 10.94 -4.18
C GLY A 14 2.85 9.76 -5.15
N ARG A 15 2.17 8.65 -4.87
CA ARG A 15 2.17 7.42 -5.68
C ARG A 15 0.99 7.33 -6.65
N LEU A 16 0.15 8.38 -6.74
CA LEU A 16 -1.07 8.39 -7.56
C LEU A 16 -0.89 9.32 -8.76
N GLU A 17 -0.91 8.77 -9.96
CA GLU A 17 -0.95 9.53 -11.20
C GLU A 17 -2.41 9.65 -11.66
N VAL A 18 -2.87 10.88 -11.91
CA VAL A 18 -4.21 11.13 -12.46
C VAL A 18 -4.22 10.79 -13.94
N THR A 19 -5.00 9.79 -14.35
CA THR A 19 -5.04 9.36 -15.75
C THR A 19 -6.27 9.88 -16.49
N LYS A 20 -7.41 10.04 -15.79
CA LYS A 20 -8.69 10.46 -16.39
C LYS A 20 -9.56 11.21 -15.39
N ILE A 21 -10.49 12.01 -15.91
CA ILE A 21 -11.60 12.55 -15.11
C ILE A 21 -12.66 11.45 -14.95
N SER A 22 -13.19 11.28 -13.75
CA SER A 22 -14.26 10.31 -13.50
C SER A 22 -15.59 10.84 -14.04
N SER A 23 -16.52 9.94 -14.34
CA SER A 23 -17.92 10.31 -14.63
C SER A 23 -18.61 10.96 -13.42
N ILE A 24 -18.04 10.79 -12.21
CA ILE A 24 -18.50 11.44 -10.99
C ILE A 24 -17.85 12.83 -10.90
N SER A 25 -18.68 13.88 -10.86
CA SER A 25 -18.20 15.27 -10.76
C SER A 25 -17.28 15.48 -9.56
N GLY A 26 -16.12 16.12 -9.80
CA GLY A 26 -15.13 16.38 -8.78
C GLY A 26 -14.26 15.17 -8.38
N ASN A 27 -14.40 14.04 -9.09
CA ASN A 27 -13.55 12.87 -8.93
C ASN A 27 -12.64 12.66 -10.15
N VAL A 28 -11.53 11.99 -9.89
CA VAL A 28 -10.56 11.59 -10.91
C VAL A 28 -10.18 10.13 -10.72
N ILE A 29 -9.87 9.48 -11.83
CA ILE A 29 -9.30 8.14 -11.85
C ILE A 29 -7.79 8.28 -11.75
N CYS A 30 -7.23 7.64 -10.72
CA CYS A 30 -5.80 7.61 -10.49
C CYS A 30 -5.28 6.19 -10.61
N VAL A 31 -4.11 6.03 -11.21
CA VAL A 31 -3.33 4.78 -11.16
C VAL A 31 -2.27 4.93 -10.09
N CYS A 32 -2.23 3.97 -9.17
CA CYS A 32 -1.23 3.92 -8.12
C CYS A 32 0.04 3.21 -8.62
N GLU A 33 1.21 3.57 -8.12
CA GLU A 33 2.47 2.85 -8.40
C GLU A 33 2.42 1.35 -8.06
N CYS A 34 1.48 0.93 -7.20
CA CYS A 34 1.25 -0.49 -6.94
C CYS A 34 0.41 -1.20 -8.01
N GLY A 35 0.05 -0.51 -9.09
CA GLY A 35 -0.76 -1.02 -10.22
C GLY A 35 -2.27 -0.90 -10.04
N GLU A 36 -2.75 -0.50 -8.86
CA GLU A 36 -4.18 -0.41 -8.58
C GLU A 36 -4.77 0.91 -9.09
N THR A 37 -5.94 0.82 -9.74
CA THR A 37 -6.69 1.99 -10.20
C THR A 37 -7.77 2.34 -9.20
N ILE A 38 -7.86 3.61 -8.80
CA ILE A 38 -8.86 4.10 -7.84
C ILE A 38 -9.61 5.33 -8.35
N ASP A 39 -10.88 5.42 -7.97
CA ASP A 39 -11.69 6.63 -8.13
C ASP A 39 -11.61 7.46 -6.84
N VAL A 40 -11.14 8.70 -6.94
CA VAL A 40 -10.94 9.58 -5.78
C VAL A 40 -11.32 11.02 -6.05
N ARG A 41 -11.95 11.66 -5.06
CA ARG A 41 -12.22 13.11 -5.05
C ARG A 41 -10.93 13.91 -5.20
N ILE A 42 -10.94 14.91 -6.08
CA ILE A 42 -9.84 15.87 -6.27
C ILE A 42 -9.47 16.54 -4.93
N ALA A 43 -10.48 16.86 -4.11
CA ALA A 43 -10.27 17.44 -2.79
C ALA A 43 -9.44 16.52 -1.85
N CYS A 44 -9.57 15.20 -1.96
CA CYS A 44 -8.79 14.26 -1.15
C CYS A 44 -7.33 14.23 -1.58
N LEU A 45 -7.05 14.33 -2.88
CA LEU A 45 -5.68 14.44 -3.40
C LEU A 45 -5.00 15.71 -2.86
N LYS A 46 -5.69 16.85 -2.96
CA LYS A 46 -5.21 18.14 -2.44
C LYS A 46 -5.04 18.15 -0.91
N ARG A 47 -5.88 17.43 -0.16
CA ARG A 47 -5.77 17.29 1.30
C ARG A 47 -4.68 16.32 1.75
N GLY A 48 -4.01 15.62 0.83
CA GLY A 48 -2.83 14.79 1.14
C GLY A 48 -2.99 13.28 0.98
N ARG A 49 -4.01 12.80 0.23
CA ARG A 49 -4.00 11.40 -0.19
C ARG A 49 -2.85 11.17 -1.18
N LYS A 50 -1.89 10.32 -0.79
CA LYS A 50 -0.68 10.02 -1.56
C LYS A 50 -0.59 8.59 -2.12
N SER A 51 -1.59 7.74 -1.85
CA SER A 51 -1.63 6.35 -2.35
C SER A 51 -3.07 5.82 -2.39
N CYS A 52 -3.28 4.68 -3.06
CA CYS A 52 -4.59 4.03 -3.10
C CYS A 52 -5.03 3.48 -1.73
N GLY A 53 -4.09 3.30 -0.79
CA GLY A 53 -4.30 2.56 0.45
C GLY A 53 -3.36 1.37 0.58
N CYS A 54 -2.64 1.01 -0.49
CA CYS A 54 -1.62 -0.04 -0.51
C CYS A 54 -0.48 0.17 0.50
N LEU A 55 -0.25 1.41 0.96
CA LEU A 55 0.70 1.68 2.05
C LEU A 55 0.17 1.22 3.42
N ARG A 56 -1.16 1.22 3.62
CA ARG A 56 -1.80 0.72 4.85
C ARG A 56 -2.00 -0.80 4.82
N HIS A 57 -2.26 -1.34 3.63
CA HIS A 57 -2.36 -2.77 3.37
C HIS A 57 -1.18 -3.22 2.51
N ALA A 58 0.04 -2.95 2.97
CA ALA A 58 1.21 -3.42 2.26
C ALA A 58 1.17 -4.95 2.26
N ASP A 59 0.88 -5.51 1.09
CA ASP A 59 1.08 -6.93 0.86
C ASP A 59 2.57 -7.14 0.70
N TYR A 60 3.15 -7.87 1.64
CA TYR A 60 4.56 -8.21 1.64
C TYR A 60 4.81 -9.54 0.93
N LEU A 61 3.77 -10.28 0.52
CA LEU A 61 3.92 -11.57 -0.13
C LEU A 61 4.89 -11.49 -1.32
N ASN A 62 5.84 -12.43 -1.36
CA ASN A 62 6.92 -12.54 -2.34
C ASN A 62 7.89 -11.35 -2.39
N LYS A 63 7.85 -10.42 -1.44
CA LYS A 63 8.81 -9.31 -1.37
C LYS A 63 10.07 -9.73 -0.60
N LYS A 64 11.23 -9.32 -1.11
CA LYS A 64 12.51 -9.42 -0.41
C LYS A 64 12.77 -8.13 0.37
N VAL A 65 12.96 -8.25 1.67
CA VAL A 65 13.22 -7.15 2.62
C VAL A 65 14.54 -7.45 3.33
N GLY A 66 15.61 -6.78 2.91
CA GLY A 66 16.96 -7.14 3.36
C GLY A 66 17.30 -8.59 3.01
N LYS A 67 17.55 -9.42 4.04
CA LYS A 67 17.86 -10.85 3.90
C LYS A 67 16.63 -11.77 3.99
N LEU A 68 15.42 -11.22 4.04
CA LEU A 68 14.19 -11.97 4.26
C LEU A 68 13.32 -11.98 3.00
N LEU A 69 12.91 -13.16 2.54
CA LEU A 69 11.86 -13.34 1.54
C LEU A 69 10.54 -13.64 2.27
N VAL A 70 9.52 -12.82 2.05
CA VAL A 70 8.20 -13.02 2.66
C VAL A 70 7.40 -14.04 1.84
N ILE A 71 6.94 -15.11 2.47
CA ILE A 71 6.33 -16.25 1.79
C ILE A 71 4.84 -16.44 2.11
N GLU A 72 4.37 -15.94 3.26
CA GLU A 72 2.96 -16.12 3.63
C GLU A 72 2.49 -15.05 4.63
N LYS A 73 1.21 -14.68 4.54
CA LYS A 73 0.51 -13.90 5.57
C LYS A 73 -0.11 -14.84 6.61
N VAL A 74 0.23 -14.65 7.88
CA VAL A 74 -0.32 -15.43 8.99
C VAL A 74 -1.76 -15.02 9.27
N LYS A 75 -2.70 -15.95 9.09
CA LYS A 75 -4.14 -15.72 9.33
C LYS A 75 -4.52 -15.81 10.81
N ASN A 76 -3.85 -16.67 11.57
CA ASN A 76 -4.16 -16.90 12.99
C ASN A 76 -2.88 -16.86 13.86
N PRO A 77 -2.38 -15.67 14.22
CA PRO A 77 -1.15 -15.53 14.99
C PRO A 77 -1.24 -16.10 16.42
N LYS A 78 -2.45 -16.25 16.99
CA LYS A 78 -2.65 -16.90 18.29
C LYS A 78 -2.24 -18.37 18.26
N ALA A 79 -2.46 -19.06 17.14
CA ALA A 79 -2.05 -20.46 16.96
C ALA A 79 -0.53 -20.65 16.97
N LEU A 80 0.25 -19.57 16.75
CA LEU A 80 1.71 -19.57 16.80
C LEU A 80 2.26 -19.14 18.17
N GLY A 81 1.40 -18.93 19.17
CA GLY A 81 1.80 -18.51 20.51
C GLY A 81 2.20 -17.03 20.62
N PHE A 82 1.91 -16.20 19.62
CA PHE A 82 2.22 -14.77 19.68
C PHE A 82 1.21 -14.01 20.55
N GLU A 83 1.72 -13.17 21.46
CA GLU A 83 0.92 -12.25 22.25
C GLU A 83 0.22 -11.24 21.32
N TYR A 84 -1.06 -11.48 21.06
CA TYR A 84 -1.80 -10.76 20.05
C TYR A 84 -2.21 -9.37 20.54
N LYS A 85 -1.66 -8.32 19.91
CA LYS A 85 -2.25 -6.98 19.93
C LYS A 85 -3.22 -6.86 18.76
N SER A 86 -4.47 -6.53 19.08
CA SER A 86 -5.55 -6.27 18.12
C SER A 86 -5.02 -5.39 16.97
N GLN A 87 -5.09 -5.89 15.74
CA GLN A 87 -4.70 -5.26 14.45
C GLN A 87 -3.29 -5.56 13.89
N MET A 88 -2.45 -6.35 14.56
CA MET A 88 -1.10 -6.63 14.05
C MET A 88 -1.07 -7.81 13.06
N ILE A 89 -0.64 -7.55 11.82
CA ILE A 89 -0.45 -8.58 10.79
C ILE A 89 0.96 -9.18 10.92
N TYR A 90 1.02 -10.51 10.97
CA TYR A 90 2.26 -11.29 10.97
C TYR A 90 2.49 -11.93 9.59
N TRP A 91 3.75 -12.04 9.21
CA TRP A 91 4.22 -12.57 7.94
C TRP A 91 5.27 -13.64 8.20
N LYS A 92 5.12 -14.79 7.56
CA LYS A 92 6.13 -15.84 7.51
C LYS A 92 7.17 -15.47 6.45
N CYS A 93 8.43 -15.56 6.81
CA CYS A 93 9.56 -15.22 5.95
C CYS A 93 10.62 -16.32 5.98
N ILE A 94 11.36 -16.49 4.87
CA ILE A 94 12.56 -17.30 4.78
C ILE A 94 13.77 -16.35 4.72
N CYS A 95 14.74 -16.54 5.62
CA CYS A 95 16.01 -15.84 5.58
C CYS A 95 16.92 -16.43 4.49
N ASP A 96 17.84 -15.65 3.94
CA ASP A 96 18.88 -16.15 3.02
C ASP A 96 19.73 -17.30 3.63
N CYS A 97 19.74 -17.47 4.96
CA CYS A 97 20.34 -18.64 5.61
C CYS A 97 19.44 -19.91 5.61
N GLY A 98 18.29 -19.87 4.95
CA GLY A 98 17.31 -20.96 4.86
C GLY A 98 16.36 -21.09 6.05
N LYS A 99 16.54 -20.32 7.13
CA LYS A 99 15.68 -20.42 8.33
C LYS A 99 14.38 -19.64 8.17
N GLU A 100 13.30 -20.24 8.64
CA GLU A 100 11.99 -19.61 8.73
C GLU A 100 11.92 -18.65 9.93
N CYS A 101 11.23 -17.51 9.76
CA CYS A 101 10.98 -16.56 10.83
C CYS A 101 9.66 -15.81 10.61
N TYR A 102 9.16 -15.14 11.66
CA TYR A 102 7.92 -14.39 11.61
C TYR A 102 8.18 -12.91 11.92
N LYS A 103 7.66 -12.02 11.07
CA LYS A 103 7.82 -10.57 11.20
C LYS A 103 6.49 -9.87 11.05
N THR A 104 6.33 -8.72 11.69
CA THR A 104 5.12 -7.91 11.53
C THR A 104 5.27 -6.94 10.37
N SER A 105 4.16 -6.42 9.84
CA SER A 105 4.22 -5.41 8.77
C SER A 105 5.10 -4.21 9.15
N GLY A 106 5.16 -3.83 10.43
CA GLY A 106 6.03 -2.74 10.90
C GLY A 106 7.51 -3.10 10.92
N GLN A 107 7.86 -4.37 11.18
CA GLN A 107 9.24 -4.87 11.14
C GLN A 107 9.76 -5.12 9.72
N LEU A 108 8.86 -5.31 8.76
CA LEU A 108 9.17 -5.39 7.34
C LEU A 108 9.25 -4.00 6.68
N ASN A 109 8.75 -2.96 7.35
CA ASN A 109 8.82 -1.60 6.85
C ASN A 109 10.22 -1.04 7.17
N ILE A 110 11.16 -1.21 6.23
CA ILE A 110 12.45 -0.54 6.31
C ILE A 110 12.16 0.96 6.18
N LYS A 111 12.40 1.73 7.25
CA LYS A 111 12.57 3.17 7.13
C LYS A 111 13.74 3.39 6.16
N ASN A 112 13.46 3.92 4.97
CA ASN A 112 14.46 4.66 4.23
C ASN A 112 14.95 5.83 5.06
#